data_AF-A0A970P787-F1
#
_entry.id   AF-A0A970P787-F1
#
_cell.length_a   1.000
_cell.length_b   1.000
_cell.length_c   1.000
_cell.angle_alpha   90.00
_cell.angle_beta   90.00
_cell.angle_gamma   90.00
#
_symmetry.space_group_name_H-M   'P 1'
#
loop_
_entity.id
_entity.type
_entity.pdbx_description
1 polymer ?
#
loop_
_entity_poly.entity_id
_entity_poly.type
_entity_poly.pdbx_seq_one_letter_code
_entity_poly.pdbx_strand_id
1 'polypeptide(L)'
;MALIGSLIVTIIIVAIVEMISRTNLPYGWLGNIIVGLIGGVLGQYLLGQFGPTLFGVYLVPMFIGSLVLILIAKWIMGQIARSRGEAPAT
;
A
#
# COMPACT_ATOMS: atom_id res chain seq x y z
N MET A 1 -10.33 15.39 18.21
CA MET A 1 -8.91 15.39 18.59
C MET A 1 -8.14 14.10 18.23
N ALA A 2 -8.70 13.16 17.45
CA ALA A 2 -8.01 11.91 17.04
C ALA A 2 -7.57 11.88 15.56
N LEU A 3 -8.10 12.77 14.70
CA LEU A 3 -7.86 12.73 13.24
C LEU A 3 -6.39 12.98 12.87
N ILE A 4 -5.75 13.96 13.51
CA ILE A 4 -4.35 14.32 13.22
C ILE A 4 -3.42 13.15 13.54
N GLY A 5 -3.61 12.50 14.71
CA GLY A 5 -2.84 11.32 15.10
C GLY A 5 -3.06 10.13 14.14
N SER A 6 -4.31 9.86 13.77
CA SER A 6 -4.63 8.78 12.83
C SER A 6 -3.99 8.97 11.46
N LEU A 7 -3.92 10.23 10.98
CA LEU A 7 -3.32 10.56 9.69
C LEU A 7 -1.81 10.36 9.71
N ILE A 8 -1.14 10.80 10.77
CA ILE A 8 0.30 10.60 10.96
C ILE A 8 0.64 9.11 11.01
N VAL A 9 -0.08 8.33 11.81
CA VAL A 9 0.11 6.88 11.92
C VAL A 9 -0.10 6.19 10.59
N THR A 10 -1.16 6.57 9.86
CA THR A 10 -1.47 6.06 8.53
C THR A 10 -0.31 6.27 7.56
N ILE A 11 0.22 7.50 7.49
CA ILE A 11 1.35 7.84 6.61
C ILE A 11 2.60 7.06 7.01
N ILE A 12 2.90 6.92 8.30
CA ILE A 12 4.07 6.18 8.80
C ILE A 12 3.97 4.69 8.42
N ILE A 13 2.83 4.05 8.65
CA ILE A 13 2.63 2.63 8.31
C ILE A 13 2.82 2.43 6.81
N VAL A 14 2.19 3.28 6.00
CA VAL A 14 2.29 3.19 4.54
C VAL A 14 3.75 3.36 4.11
N ALA A 15 4.47 4.34 4.64
CA ALA A 15 5.89 4.54 4.34
C ALA A 15 6.75 3.32 4.69
N ILE A 16 6.47 2.64 5.81
CA ILE A 16 7.17 1.41 6.20
C ILE A 16 6.85 0.26 5.22
N VAL A 17 5.57 0.05 4.90
CA VAL A 17 5.15 -0.96 3.91
C VAL A 17 5.79 -0.70 2.56
N GLU A 18 5.84 0.57 2.16
CA GLU A 18 6.42 1.03 0.92
C GLU A 18 7.92 0.70 0.83
N MET A 19 8.66 1.05 1.89
CA MET A 19 10.09 0.79 2.02
C MET A 19 10.41 -0.71 1.98
N ILE A 20 9.53 -1.54 2.54
CA ILE A 20 9.65 -3.00 2.50
C ILE A 20 9.33 -3.54 1.10
N SER A 21 8.27 -3.04 0.48
CA SER A 21 7.76 -3.57 -0.80
C SER A 21 8.64 -3.20 -2.00
N ARG A 22 9.44 -2.12 -1.90
CA ARG A 22 10.38 -1.62 -2.93
C ARG A 22 9.78 -1.65 -4.35
N THR A 23 8.50 -1.29 -4.44
CA THR A 23 7.70 -1.38 -5.65
C THR A 23 7.86 -0.13 -6.50
N ASN A 24 8.38 -0.29 -7.72
CA ASN A 24 8.40 0.78 -8.71
C ASN A 24 7.09 0.77 -9.49
N LEU A 25 6.10 1.51 -8.99
CA LEU A 25 4.88 1.80 -9.73
C LEU A 25 5.16 2.88 -10.80
N PRO A 26 4.46 2.88 -11.96
CA PRO A 26 4.34 4.06 -12.78
C PRO A 26 3.79 5.18 -11.89
N TYR A 27 4.32 6.39 -12.00
CA TYR A 27 4.24 7.49 -11.02
C TYR A 27 5.28 7.44 -9.87
N GLY A 28 6.20 6.47 -9.85
CA GLY A 28 7.32 6.39 -8.92
C GLY A 28 6.88 6.24 -7.46
N TRP A 29 7.47 7.04 -6.57
CA TRP A 29 7.16 7.04 -5.13
C TRP A 29 5.70 7.45 -4.85
N LEU A 30 5.13 8.36 -5.64
CA LEU A 30 3.74 8.80 -5.47
C LEU A 30 2.73 7.68 -5.73
N GLY A 31 2.97 6.84 -6.74
CA GLY A 31 2.09 5.71 -7.04
C GLY A 31 2.03 4.70 -5.89
N ASN A 32 3.17 4.49 -5.22
CA ASN A 32 3.30 3.54 -4.13
C ASN A 32 2.60 4.04 -2.85
N ILE A 33 2.70 5.33 -2.54
CA ILE A 33 1.93 5.94 -1.44
C ILE A 33 0.42 5.83 -1.67
N ILE A 34 -0.06 6.18 -2.87
CA ILE A 34 -1.50 6.17 -3.16
C ILE A 34 -2.06 4.74 -3.07
N VAL A 35 -1.37 3.77 -3.69
CA VAL A 35 -1.77 2.37 -3.63
C VAL A 35 -1.69 1.82 -2.21
N GLY A 36 -0.65 2.18 -1.45
CA GLY A 36 -0.50 1.82 -0.05
C GLY A 36 -1.61 2.37 0.84
N LEU A 37 -1.98 3.64 0.67
CA LEU A 37 -3.08 4.27 1.42
C LEU A 37 -4.43 3.61 1.12
N ILE A 38 -4.75 3.43 -0.16
CA ILE A 38 -6.00 2.76 -0.58
C ILE A 38 -6.02 1.32 -0.05
N GLY A 39 -4.90 0.59 -0.17
CA GLY A 39 -4.77 -0.77 0.33
C GLY A 39 -4.93 -0.86 1.83
N GLY A 40 -4.39 0.10 2.58
CA GLY A 40 -4.50 0.11 4.03
C GLY A 40 -5.93 0.34 4.52
N VAL A 41 -6.63 1.31 3.90
CA VAL A 41 -8.04 1.59 4.21
C VAL A 41 -8.92 0.41 3.83
N LEU A 42 -8.74 -0.17 2.63
CA LEU A 42 -9.48 -1.35 2.20
C LEU A 42 -9.16 -2.57 3.06
N GLY A 43 -7.91 -2.75 3.48
CA GLY A 43 -7.50 -3.82 4.38
C GLY A 43 -8.19 -3.75 5.73
N GLN A 44 -8.25 -2.57 6.34
CA GLN A 44 -9.01 -2.36 7.57
C GLN A 44 -10.51 -2.64 7.40
N TYR A 45 -11.09 -2.26 6.26
CA TYR A 45 -12.49 -2.52 5.99
C TYR A 45 -12.79 -4.01 5.74
N LEU A 46 -11.91 -4.72 5.01
CA LEU A 46 -12.12 -6.11 4.59
C LEU A 46 -11.68 -7.13 5.64
N LEU A 47 -10.51 -6.94 6.25
CA LEU A 47 -9.98 -7.84 7.27
C LEU A 47 -10.64 -7.58 8.64
N GLY A 48 -11.29 -6.43 8.78
CA GLY A 48 -11.93 -6.01 10.02
C GLY A 48 -10.97 -5.37 11.00
N GLN A 49 -11.44 -5.25 12.23
CA GLN A 49 -10.86 -4.41 13.26
C GLN A 49 -10.28 -5.25 14.39
N PHE A 50 -9.13 -5.88 14.12
CA PHE A 50 -8.45 -6.73 15.09
C PHE A 50 -6.96 -6.37 15.21
N GLY A 51 -6.39 -6.70 16.37
CA GLY A 51 -4.98 -6.44 16.68
C GLY A 51 -4.71 -5.05 17.27
N PRO A 52 -3.42 -4.66 17.38
CA PRO A 52 -3.02 -3.44 18.05
C PRO A 52 -3.51 -2.19 17.29
N THR A 53 -4.10 -1.25 18.05
CA THR A 53 -4.59 0.03 17.53
C THR A 53 -3.70 1.18 17.95
N LEU A 54 -3.39 2.08 17.03
CA LEU A 54 -2.71 3.35 17.29
C LEU A 54 -3.58 4.50 16.79
N PHE A 55 -4.00 5.40 17.68
CA PHE A 55 -4.85 6.55 17.35
C PHE A 55 -6.12 6.20 16.55
N GLY A 56 -6.70 5.02 16.79
CA GLY A 56 -7.89 4.53 16.08
C GLY A 56 -7.60 3.83 14.75
N VAL A 57 -6.33 3.64 14.39
CA VAL A 57 -5.87 2.92 13.20
C VAL A 57 -5.42 1.52 13.61
N TYR A 58 -6.03 0.48 13.03
CA TYR A 58 -5.64 -0.91 13.26
C TYR A 58 -4.39 -1.22 12.43
N LEU A 59 -3.29 -1.53 13.11
CA LEU A 59 -1.97 -1.70 12.49
C LEU A 59 -1.90 -2.91 11.56
N VAL A 60 -2.38 -4.06 12.04
CA VAL A 60 -2.25 -5.35 11.33
C VAL A 60 -3.11 -5.38 10.05
N PRO A 61 -4.42 -5.08 10.10
CA PRO A 61 -5.26 -5.04 8.90
C PRO A 61 -4.76 -4.02 7.87
N MET A 62 -4.27 -2.88 8.34
CA MET A 62 -3.73 -1.83 7.48
C MET A 62 -2.46 -2.28 6.77
N PHE A 63 -1.50 -2.80 7.51
CA PHE A 63 -0.23 -3.28 6.95
C PHE A 63 -0.47 -4.35 5.89
N ILE A 64 -1.32 -5.34 6.20
CA ILE A 64 -1.64 -6.44 5.28
C ILE A 64 -2.37 -5.90 4.05
N GLY A 65 -3.38 -5.04 4.23
CA GLY A 65 -4.12 -4.46 3.11
C GLY A 65 -3.25 -3.65 2.16
N SER A 66 -2.40 -2.77 2.71
CA SER A 66 -1.45 -1.99 1.92
C SER A 66 -0.51 -2.91 1.13
N LEU A 67 0.07 -3.91 1.78
CA LEU A 67 1.01 -4.84 1.15
C LEU A 67 0.34 -5.63 0.02
N VAL A 68 -0.85 -6.19 0.25
CA VAL A 68 -1.58 -6.97 -0.74
C VAL A 68 -1.91 -6.13 -1.97
N LEU A 69 -2.41 -4.90 -1.78
CA LEU A 69 -2.80 -4.04 -2.91
C LEU A 69 -1.58 -3.58 -3.71
N ILE A 70 -0.47 -3.27 -3.05
CA ILE A 70 0.81 -2.96 -3.70
C ILE A 70 1.28 -4.14 -4.56
N LEU A 71 1.20 -5.38 -4.05
CA LEU A 71 1.59 -6.58 -4.79
C LEU A 71 0.68 -6.82 -6.01
N ILE A 72 -0.64 -6.65 -5.85
CA ILE A 72 -1.61 -6.78 -6.94
C ILE A 72 -1.33 -5.72 -8.01
N ALA A 73 -1.14 -4.47 -7.62
CA ALA A 73 -0.86 -3.38 -8.55
C ALA A 73 0.44 -3.65 -9.32
N LYS A 74 1.51 -4.06 -8.63
CA LYS A 74 2.78 -4.49 -9.26
C LYS A 74 2.54 -5.59 -10.29
N TRP A 75 1.74 -6.60 -9.95
CA TRP A 75 1.46 -7.72 -10.84
C TRP A 75 0.68 -7.28 -12.08
N ILE A 76 -0.42 -6.52 -11.93
CA ILE A 76 -1.23 -6.01 -13.05
C ILE A 76 -0.37 -5.21 -14.01
N MET A 77 0.48 -4.33 -13.51
CA MET A 77 1.32 -3.49 -14.36
C MET A 77 2.44 -4.28 -15.02
N GLY A 78 3.01 -5.27 -14.32
CA GLY A 78 3.94 -6.22 -14.93
C GLY A 78 3.30 -7.03 -16.06
N GLN A 79 1.99 -7.28 -16.01
CA GLN A 79 1.24 -7.88 -17.13
C GLN A 79 1.04 -6.86 -18.27
N ILE A 80 0.65 -5.63 -17.97
CA ILE A 80 0.43 -4.58 -18.99
C ILE A 80 1.72 -4.23 -19.74
N ALA A 81 2.85 -4.08 -19.03
CA ALA A 81 4.15 -3.81 -19.64
C ALA A 81 4.57 -4.93 -20.60
N ARG A 82 4.33 -6.21 -20.22
CA ARG A 82 4.59 -7.36 -21.09
C ARG A 82 3.70 -7.40 -22.33
N SER A 83 2.45 -6.97 -22.21
CA SER A 83 1.50 -6.95 -23.34
C SER A 83 1.84 -5.92 -24.43
N ARG A 84 2.70 -4.93 -24.12
CA ARG A 84 3.12 -3.89 -25.07
C ARG A 84 4.35 -4.23 -25.91
N GLY A 85 4.94 -5.42 -25.77
CA GLY A 85 6.02 -5.88 -26.66
C GLY A 85 7.37 -5.19 -26.47
N GLU A 86 7.54 -4.34 -25.48
CA GLU A 86 8.86 -3.84 -25.08
C GLU A 86 9.49 -4.87 -24.14
N ALA A 87 10.11 -5.89 -24.75
CA ALA A 87 11.06 -6.73 -24.04
C ALA A 87 12.10 -5.81 -23.37
N PRO A 88 12.38 -5.95 -22.07
CA PRO A 88 13.47 -5.22 -21.45
C PRO A 88 14.77 -5.68 -22.12
N ALA A 89 15.38 -4.79 -22.91
CA ALA A 89 16.77 -4.94 -23.30
C ALA A 89 17.59 -4.85 -22.01
N THR A 90 18.05 -6.02 -21.56
CA THR A 90 19.20 -6.31 -20.68
C THR A 90 19.64 -5.23 -19.71
#